data_AF-A0A8X6KM21-F1
#
_entry.id   AF-A0A8X6KM21-F1
#
_cell.length_a   1.000
_cell.length_b   1.000
_cell.length_c   1.000
_cell.angle_alpha   90.00
_cell.angle_beta   90.00
_cell.angle_gamma   90.00
#
_symmetry.space_group_name_H-M   'P 1'
#
loop_
_entity.id
_entity.type
_entity.pdbx_description
1 polymer ?
#
loop_
_entity_poly.entity_id
_entity_poly.type
_entity_poly.pdbx_seq_one_letter_code
_entity_poly.pdbx_strand_id
1 'polypeptide(L)'
;MHGPQWLCTKENNWPKNLNCDFSLTDTCEYGELVFTFACESELNTTAVINITKYCSLLKLLRLTGWVLRFVHNIRNRLNKRCNELTAEEIDGVEKFWIRLVQKDAFVKEVNCLYLKVNHYLKLQQF
;
A
#
# COMPACT_ATOMS: atom_id res chain seq x y z
N MET A 1 -18.94 3.51 -32.54
CA MET A 1 -17.51 3.24 -32.24
C MET A 1 -17.32 1.74 -32.26
N HIS A 2 -16.70 1.20 -33.32
CA HIS A 2 -16.39 -0.23 -33.38
C HIS A 2 -14.91 -0.42 -33.11
N GLY A 3 -14.58 -1.46 -32.33
CA GLY A 3 -13.21 -1.83 -32.01
C GLY A 3 -12.45 -2.33 -33.25
N PRO A 4 -11.18 -2.74 -33.07
CA PRO A 4 -10.33 -3.14 -34.18
C PRO A 4 -10.91 -4.33 -34.94
N GLN A 5 -10.89 -4.25 -36.27
CA GLN A 5 -11.53 -5.22 -37.16
C GLN A 5 -11.06 -6.67 -36.94
N TRP A 6 -9.78 -6.84 -36.57
CA TRP A 6 -9.20 -8.16 -36.31
C TRP A 6 -9.88 -8.89 -35.15
N LEU A 7 -10.43 -8.16 -34.18
CA LEU A 7 -11.12 -8.71 -33.01
C LEU A 7 -12.41 -9.45 -33.39
N CYS A 8 -13.01 -9.09 -34.53
CA CYS A 8 -14.21 -9.72 -35.06
C CYS A 8 -13.90 -10.86 -36.05
N THR A 9 -12.63 -11.22 -36.25
CA THR A 9 -12.20 -12.26 -37.20
C THR A 9 -11.55 -13.47 -36.52
N LYS A 10 -11.27 -14.52 -37.29
CA LYS A 10 -10.68 -15.78 -36.78
C LYS A 10 -9.31 -15.54 -36.15
N GLU A 11 -9.01 -16.30 -35.10
CA GLU A 11 -7.79 -16.22 -34.27
C GLU A 11 -6.48 -16.17 -35.08
N ASN A 12 -6.41 -16.85 -36.22
CA ASN A 12 -5.23 -16.82 -37.09
C ASN A 12 -4.86 -15.43 -37.62
N ASN A 13 -5.81 -14.50 -37.65
CA ASN A 13 -5.62 -13.12 -38.09
C ASN A 13 -5.24 -12.18 -36.93
N TRP A 14 -5.14 -12.71 -35.72
CA TRP A 14 -4.70 -11.91 -34.59
C TRP A 14 -3.22 -11.55 -34.78
N PRO A 15 -2.79 -10.37 -34.33
CA PRO A 15 -1.39 -9.98 -34.38
C PRO A 15 -0.56 -10.99 -33.56
N LYS A 16 0.22 -11.83 -34.25
CA LYS A 16 1.01 -12.93 -33.65
C LYS A 16 2.31 -12.45 -33.01
N ASN A 17 2.81 -11.31 -33.44
CA ASN A 17 3.86 -10.57 -32.76
C ASN A 17 3.22 -9.36 -32.10
N LEU A 18 2.71 -9.56 -30.89
CA LEU A 18 2.58 -8.45 -29.95
C LEU A 18 4.00 -8.10 -29.48
N ASN A 19 4.82 -7.52 -30.36
CA ASN A 19 5.88 -6.65 -29.88
C ASN A 19 5.14 -5.46 -29.27
N CYS A 20 4.82 -5.60 -27.99
CA CYS A 20 4.45 -4.48 -27.15
C CYS A 20 5.68 -3.58 -27.07
N ASP A 21 5.87 -2.72 -28.07
CA ASP A 21 6.45 -1.42 -27.83
C ASP A 21 5.41 -0.65 -27.00
N PHE A 22 5.37 -0.98 -25.71
CA PHE A 22 4.68 -0.17 -24.71
C PHE A 22 5.46 1.15 -24.68
N SER A 23 5.08 2.08 -25.54
CA SER A 23 5.37 3.48 -25.31
C SER A 23 4.73 3.81 -23.97
N LEU A 24 5.57 3.99 -22.95
CA LEU A 24 5.23 4.35 -21.58
C LEU A 24 4.64 5.77 -21.52
N THR A 25 3.53 6.00 -22.20
CA THR A 25 2.65 7.14 -21.97
C THR A 25 1.34 6.58 -21.46
N ASP A 26 1.23 6.60 -20.13
CA ASP A 26 0.02 6.35 -19.35
C ASP A 26 -0.68 5.02 -19.60
N THR A 27 -0.30 3.97 -18.85
CA THR A 27 -1.27 3.10 -18.16
C THR A 27 -0.54 2.11 -17.24
N CYS A 28 -1.00 2.08 -15.98
CA CYS A 28 -0.67 1.16 -14.88
C CYS A 28 -0.18 -0.24 -15.31
N GLU A 29 1.14 -0.45 -15.36
CA GLU A 29 1.77 -1.75 -15.61
C GLU A 29 1.69 -2.65 -14.36
N TYR A 30 1.12 -3.84 -14.54
CA TYR A 30 1.19 -4.96 -13.60
C TYR A 30 2.59 -5.59 -13.71
N GLY A 31 3.54 -5.13 -12.89
CA GLY A 31 4.84 -5.78 -12.72
C GLY A 31 4.81 -6.76 -11.56
N GLU A 32 5.09 -8.03 -11.82
CA GLU A 32 5.38 -9.04 -10.79
C GLU A 32 6.62 -8.59 -9.99
N LEU A 33 6.40 -7.97 -8.83
CA LEU A 33 7.46 -7.45 -7.96
C LEU A 33 7.81 -8.47 -6.89
N VAL A 34 8.85 -9.26 -7.15
CA VAL A 34 9.50 -10.07 -6.12
C VAL A 34 10.34 -9.14 -5.23
N PHE A 35 9.89 -8.92 -4.00
CA PHE A 35 10.61 -8.14 -2.99
C PHE A 35 11.35 -9.07 -2.02
N THR A 36 12.68 -8.95 -1.96
CA THR A 36 13.51 -9.60 -0.92
C THR A 36 13.56 -8.71 0.32
N PHE A 37 13.13 -9.24 1.46
CA PHE A 37 13.04 -8.50 2.73
C PHE A 37 14.32 -8.61 3.55
N ALA A 38 14.92 -7.47 3.90
CA ALA A 38 15.81 -7.36 5.06
C ALA A 38 14.98 -6.82 6.24
N CYS A 39 14.80 -7.63 7.26
CA CYS A 39 14.01 -7.29 8.45
C CYS A 39 14.86 -6.44 9.39
N GLU A 40 14.71 -5.12 9.33
CA GLU A 40 15.21 -4.21 10.35
C GLU A 40 14.05 -3.70 11.22
N SER A 41 14.30 -3.51 12.51
CA SER A 41 13.27 -3.46 13.57
C SER A 41 12.39 -2.22 13.60
N GLU A 42 12.55 -1.28 12.66
CA GLU A 42 11.69 -0.10 12.52
C GLU A 42 11.15 -0.03 11.09
N LEU A 43 9.82 -0.13 10.96
CA LEU A 43 9.09 -0.14 9.70
C LEU A 43 9.16 1.23 9.01
N ASN A 44 10.27 1.53 8.33
CA ASN A 44 10.40 2.61 7.35
C ASN A 44 9.60 2.26 6.08
N THR A 45 8.28 2.30 6.23
CA THR A 45 7.26 1.95 5.22
C THR A 45 7.22 2.91 4.04
N THR A 46 7.72 4.14 4.22
CA THR A 46 7.94 5.11 3.14
C THR A 46 8.96 4.61 2.10
N ALA A 47 9.89 3.72 2.49
CA ALA A 47 10.80 3.05 1.55
C ALA A 47 10.16 1.82 0.88
N VAL A 48 9.10 1.25 1.45
CA VAL A 48 8.47 -0.01 1.03
C VAL A 48 7.36 0.22 0.00
N ILE A 49 6.62 1.33 0.13
CA ILE A 49 5.48 1.64 -0.73
C ILE A 49 5.67 3.04 -1.29
N ASN A 50 6.06 3.13 -2.57
CA ASN A 50 6.11 4.41 -3.25
C ASN A 50 4.69 4.89 -3.55
N ILE A 51 4.19 5.76 -2.69
CA ILE A 51 2.81 6.30 -2.69
C ILE A 51 2.50 6.99 -4.01
N THR A 52 3.48 7.67 -4.61
CA THR A 52 3.27 8.46 -5.84
C THR A 52 3.01 7.60 -7.07
N LYS A 53 3.25 6.28 -6.98
CA LYS A 53 2.95 5.32 -8.05
C LYS A 53 1.51 4.81 -8.04
N TYR A 54 0.72 5.10 -7.00
CA TYR A 54 -0.66 4.64 -6.90
C TYR A 54 -1.65 5.76 -7.17
N CYS A 55 -2.36 5.67 -8.30
CA CYS A 55 -3.43 6.62 -8.66
C CYS A 55 -4.77 6.32 -7.96
N SER A 56 -4.84 5.33 -7.07
CA SER A 56 -6.07 4.94 -6.38
C SER A 56 -5.81 4.65 -4.91
N LEU A 57 -6.48 5.41 -4.05
CA LEU A 57 -6.47 5.20 -2.60
C LEU A 57 -6.87 3.77 -2.24
N LEU A 58 -7.95 3.24 -2.84
CA LEU A 58 -8.41 1.87 -2.55
C LEU A 58 -7.35 0.82 -2.89
N LYS A 59 -6.62 0.97 -4.01
CA LYS A 59 -5.52 0.05 -4.36
C LYS A 59 -4.40 0.12 -3.34
N LEU A 60 -4.00 1.33 -2.93
CA LEU A 60 -2.99 1.55 -1.90
C LEU A 60 -3.38 0.89 -0.57
N LEU A 61 -4.61 1.11 -0.11
CA LEU A 61 -5.12 0.53 1.13
C LEU A 61 -5.13 -1.01 1.08
N ARG A 62 -5.61 -1.61 -0.02
CA ARG A 62 -5.65 -3.07 -0.15
C ARG A 62 -4.26 -3.69 -0.20
N LEU A 63 -3.34 -3.12 -0.97
CA LEU A 63 -1.96 -3.61 -1.04
C LEU A 63 -1.26 -3.51 0.31
N THR A 64 -1.39 -2.37 0.99
CA THR A 64 -0.82 -2.19 2.32
C THR A 64 -1.42 -3.18 3.32
N GLY A 65 -2.74 -3.42 3.26
CA GLY A 65 -3.43 -4.41 4.09
C GLY A 65 -2.89 -5.83 3.91
N TRP A 66 -2.66 -6.26 2.67
CA TRP A 66 -2.06 -7.56 2.39
C TRP A 66 -0.63 -7.69 2.91
N VAL A 67 0.19 -6.65 2.78
CA VAL A 67 1.56 -6.63 3.32
C VAL A 67 1.53 -6.72 4.85
N LEU A 68 0.68 -5.95 5.52
CA LEU A 68 0.55 -6.00 6.99
C LEU A 68 0.07 -7.38 7.46
N ARG A 69 -0.87 -7.99 6.73
CA ARG A 69 -1.36 -9.34 7.04
C ARG A 69 -0.27 -10.40 6.83
N PHE A 70 0.54 -10.27 5.79
CA PHE A 70 1.68 -11.15 5.57
C PHE A 70 2.66 -11.10 6.75
N VAL A 71 3.02 -9.89 7.19
CA VAL A 71 3.86 -9.69 8.38
C VAL A 71 3.22 -10.28 9.63
N HIS A 72 1.90 -10.09 9.82
CA HIS A 72 1.15 -10.69 10.93
C HIS A 72 1.23 -12.22 10.92
N ASN A 73 1.03 -12.85 9.75
CA ASN A 73 1.01 -14.30 9.59
C ASN A 73 2.39 -14.94 9.78
N ILE A 74 3.48 -14.23 9.46
CA ILE A 74 4.85 -14.67 9.76
C ILE A 74 5.09 -14.66 11.26
N ARG A 75 4.66 -13.59 11.94
CA ARG A 75 4.85 -13.41 13.39
C ARG A 75 3.93 -14.32 14.22
N ASN A 76 2.74 -14.64 13.72
CA ASN A 76 1.71 -15.40 14.45
C ASN A 76 1.42 -16.73 13.74
N ARG A 77 2.36 -17.68 13.81
CA ARG A 77 2.27 -18.94 13.05
C ARG A 77 1.04 -19.80 13.38
N LEU A 78 0.52 -19.71 14.61
CA LEU A 78 -0.63 -20.47 15.09
C LEU A 78 -1.99 -19.78 14.82
N ASN A 79 -1.99 -18.48 14.50
CA ASN A 79 -3.19 -17.68 14.27
C ASN A 79 -3.06 -16.90 12.96
N LYS A 80 -2.98 -17.65 11.86
CA LYS A 80 -2.86 -17.06 10.52
C LYS A 80 -4.23 -16.63 10.00
N ARG A 81 -4.26 -15.50 9.33
CA ARG A 81 -5.42 -14.98 8.61
C ARG A 81 -5.32 -15.35 7.13
N CYS A 82 -6.29 -16.11 6.63
CA CYS A 82 -6.28 -16.61 5.24
C CYS A 82 -7.47 -16.12 4.39
N ASN A 83 -8.44 -15.43 5.00
CA ASN A 83 -9.64 -14.94 4.31
C ASN A 83 -9.34 -13.62 3.57
N GLU A 84 -10.35 -13.01 2.95
CA GLU A 84 -10.26 -11.64 2.43
C GLU A 84 -9.91 -10.61 3.51
N LEU A 85 -9.40 -9.44 3.11
CA LEU A 85 -9.13 -8.35 4.03
C LEU A 85 -10.43 -7.91 4.72
N THR A 86 -10.40 -7.82 6.05
CA THR A 86 -11.58 -7.37 6.80
C THR A 86 -11.70 -5.86 6.77
N ALA A 87 -12.90 -5.35 7.05
CA ALA A 87 -13.12 -3.91 7.18
C ALA A 87 -12.23 -3.31 8.29
N GLU A 88 -12.00 -4.03 9.40
CA GLU A 88 -11.12 -3.53 10.46
C GLU A 88 -9.65 -3.42 10.02
N GLU A 89 -9.18 -4.34 9.18
CA GLU A 89 -7.82 -4.25 8.63
C GLU A 89 -7.68 -3.07 7.68
N ILE A 90 -8.69 -2.81 6.84
CA ILE A 90 -8.69 -1.65 5.95
C ILE A 90 -8.74 -0.34 6.75
N ASP A 91 -9.59 -0.23 7.77
CA ASP A 91 -9.65 0.92 8.69
C ASP A 91 -8.31 1.14 9.42
N GLY A 92 -7.68 0.06 9.87
CA GLY A 92 -6.35 0.11 10.48
C GLY A 92 -5.27 0.64 9.52
N VAL A 93 -5.32 0.21 8.26
CA VAL A 93 -4.41 0.68 7.21
C VAL A 93 -4.63 2.16 6.89
N GLU A 94 -5.88 2.61 6.80
CA GLU A 94 -6.20 4.01 6.55
C GLU A 94 -5.68 4.91 7.67
N LYS A 95 -5.96 4.55 8.93
CA LYS A 95 -5.43 5.26 10.10
C LYS A 95 -3.91 5.28 10.14
N PHE A 96 -3.27 4.18 9.71
CA PHE A 96 -1.83 4.12 9.59
C PHE A 96 -1.31 5.17 8.59
N TRP A 97 -1.89 5.26 7.40
CA TRP A 97 -1.50 6.26 6.39
C TRP A 97 -1.77 7.69 6.84
N ILE A 98 -2.92 7.96 7.47
CA ILE A 98 -3.25 9.26 8.04
C ILE A 98 -2.19 9.68 9.05
N ARG A 99 -1.84 8.80 10.00
CA ARG A 99 -0.81 9.09 11.01
C ARG A 99 0.55 9.33 10.39
N LEU A 100 0.91 8.58 9.35
CA LEU A 100 2.19 8.75 8.66
C LEU A 100 2.28 10.13 8.00
N VAL A 101 1.25 10.52 7.23
CA VAL A 101 1.18 11.85 6.58
C VAL A 101 1.12 12.96 7.63
N GLN A 102 0.37 12.78 8.71
CA GLN A 102 0.31 13.77 9.79
C GLN A 102 1.66 14.00 10.46
N LYS A 103 2.43 12.92 10.69
CA LYS A 103 3.79 13.03 11.25
C LYS A 103 4.73 13.78 10.33
N ASP A 104 4.61 13.58 9.02
CA ASP A 104 5.46 14.23 8.02
C ASP A 104 5.09 15.70 7.80
N ALA A 105 3.78 16.00 7.68
CA ALA A 105 3.28 17.34 7.36
C ALA A 105 3.18 18.26 8.59
N PHE A 106 2.92 17.73 9.79
CA PHE A 106 2.61 18.51 11.00
C PHE A 106 3.57 18.21 12.16
N VAL A 107 4.87 18.15 11.86
CA VAL A 107 5.92 17.81 12.84
C VAL A 107 5.83 18.69 14.09
N LYS A 108 5.61 20.01 13.93
CA LYS A 108 5.58 20.98 15.04
C LYS A 108 4.37 20.75 15.96
N GLU A 109 3.20 20.56 15.36
CA GLU A 109 1.93 20.35 16.04
C GLU A 109 1.96 19.01 16.78
N VAL A 110 2.44 17.95 16.12
CA VAL A 110 2.61 16.62 16.72
C VAL A 110 3.55 16.69 17.93
N ASN A 111 4.70 17.36 17.81
CA ASN A 111 5.62 17.57 18.93
C ASN A 111 4.98 18.36 20.07
N CYS A 112 4.22 19.42 19.76
CA CYS A 112 3.51 20.21 20.76
C CYS A 112 2.48 19.36 21.53
N LEU A 113 1.75 18.47 20.84
CA LEU A 113 0.80 17.55 21.47
C LEU A 113 1.50 16.57 22.41
N TYR A 114 2.64 15.97 22.01
CA TYR A 114 3.41 15.08 22.88
C TYR A 114 3.91 15.79 24.14
N LEU A 115 4.43 17.02 24.00
CA LEU A 115 4.89 17.82 25.14
C LEU A 115 3.75 18.13 26.12
N LYS A 116 2.58 18.50 25.62
CA LYS A 116 1.39 18.74 26.46
C LYS A 116 0.94 17.49 27.20
N VAL A 117 0.82 16.35 26.51
CA VAL A 117 0.41 15.07 27.13
C VAL A 117 1.38 14.66 28.24
N ASN A 118 2.69 14.72 27.98
CA ASN A 118 3.71 14.37 28.97
C ASN A 118 3.67 15.30 30.19
N HIS A 119 3.36 16.58 29.99
CA HIS A 119 3.18 17.53 31.09
C HIS A 119 1.98 17.17 31.96
N TYR A 120 0.82 16.85 31.36
CA TYR A 120 -0.38 16.43 32.12
C TYR A 120 -0.15 15.13 32.91
N LEU A 121 0.52 14.13 32.32
CA LEU A 121 0.81 12.86 33.00
C LEU A 121 1.73 13.05 34.21
N LYS A 122 2.67 14.01 34.17
CA LYS A 122 3.52 14.35 35.31
C LYS A 122 2.75 15.01 36.45
N LEU A 123 1.73 15.80 36.14
CA LEU A 123 0.91 16.47 37.16
C LEU A 123 -0.08 15.54 37.88
N GLN A 124 -0.39 14.37 37.31
CA GLN A 124 -1.27 13.37 37.93
C GLN A 124 -0.54 12.35 38.82
N GLN A 125 0.79 12.47 38.95
CA GLN A 125 1.63 11.58 39.78
C GLN A 125 2.06 12.23 41.11
N PHE A 126 1.53 13.41 41.42
CA PHE A 126 1.64 14.12 42.70
C PHE A 126 0.24 14.34 43.28
#